data_AF-A0A662SCY9-F1
#
_entry.id   AF-A0A662SCY9-F1
#
_cell.length_a   1.000
_cell.length_b   1.000
_cell.length_c   1.000
_cell.angle_alpha   90.00
_cell.angle_beta   90.00
_cell.angle_gamma   90.00
#
_symmetry.space_group_name_H-M   'P 1'
#
loop_
_entity.id
_entity.type
_entity.pdbx_description
1 polymer ?
#
loop_
_entity_poly.entity_id
_entity_poly.type
_entity_poly.pdbx_seq_one_letter_code
_entity_poly.pdbx_strand_id
1 'polypeptide(L)'
;AVPCLFDPKAVEVCKKAGVGNSVELEIGGSTGWRDGGPLRVSGKVLWVGEGRYICSGPMWKGLEIDLGPTAIIKADGVWIQLITFKHSLINEDPFTKFGYKTSDFDIIVTKSKTHFRAVYEKVGEEIIIVDAPGQCPADLSVFNYKNVPSGVYPITRK
;
A
#
# COMPACT_ATOMS: atom_id res chain seq x y z
N ALA A 1 4.37 -9.64 -1.21
CA ALA A 1 3.06 -9.01 -1.46
C ALA A 1 3.12 -7.50 -1.26
N VAL A 2 2.40 -6.75 -2.09
CA VAL A 2 2.22 -5.30 -2.00
C VAL A 2 0.73 -4.99 -1.82
N PRO A 3 0.23 -4.98 -0.58
CA PRO A 3 -1.15 -4.63 -0.27
C PRO A 3 -1.41 -3.12 -0.37
N CYS A 4 -2.67 -2.77 -0.58
CA CYS A 4 -3.19 -1.41 -0.49
C CYS A 4 -2.43 -0.36 -1.33
N LEU A 5 -2.05 -0.69 -2.57
CA LEU A 5 -1.47 0.28 -3.49
C LEU A 5 -2.59 1.13 -4.10
N PHE A 6 -2.60 2.44 -3.79
CA PHE A 6 -3.57 3.37 -4.35
C PHE A 6 -3.32 3.57 -5.85
N ASP A 7 -4.22 3.05 -6.70
CA ASP A 7 -4.18 3.24 -8.14
C ASP A 7 -5.56 3.02 -8.80
N PRO A 8 -6.44 4.05 -8.79
CA PRO A 8 -7.76 3.93 -9.39
C PRO A 8 -7.75 3.59 -10.89
N LYS A 9 -6.74 4.06 -11.63
CA LYS A 9 -6.65 3.84 -13.07
C LYS A 9 -6.35 2.38 -13.37
N ALA A 10 -5.41 1.78 -12.64
CA ALA A 10 -5.06 0.39 -12.80
C ALA A 10 -6.22 -0.55 -12.40
N VAL A 11 -6.99 -0.20 -11.36
CA VAL A 11 -8.22 -0.94 -11.00
C VAL A 11 -9.22 -0.95 -12.17
N GLU A 12 -9.46 0.19 -12.82
CA GLU A 12 -10.38 0.25 -13.96
C GLU A 12 -9.91 -0.57 -15.17
N VAL A 13 -8.60 -0.63 -15.44
CA VAL A 13 -8.06 -1.52 -16.48
C VAL A 13 -8.28 -2.98 -16.11
N CYS A 14 -8.00 -3.37 -14.86
CA CYS A 14 -8.23 -4.74 -14.38
C CYS A 14 -9.71 -5.13 -14.45
N LYS A 15 -10.62 -4.21 -14.10
CA LYS A 15 -12.07 -4.39 -14.22
C LYS A 15 -12.51 -4.68 -15.64
N LYS A 16 -11.98 -3.92 -16.62
CA LYS A 16 -12.29 -4.11 -18.04
C LYS A 16 -11.72 -5.42 -18.59
N ALA A 17 -10.51 -5.80 -18.16
CA ALA A 17 -9.88 -7.04 -18.58
C ALA A 17 -10.60 -8.27 -17.99
N GLY A 18 -11.04 -8.20 -16.74
CA GLY A 18 -11.70 -9.29 -16.04
C GLY A 18 -10.72 -10.29 -15.41
N VAL A 19 -11.22 -11.03 -14.41
CA VAL A 19 -10.44 -12.03 -13.67
C VAL A 19 -9.96 -13.14 -14.62
N GLY A 20 -8.71 -13.55 -14.48
CA GLY A 20 -8.08 -14.58 -15.29
C GLY A 20 -7.35 -14.06 -16.54
N ASN A 21 -7.59 -12.81 -16.95
CA ASN A 21 -6.94 -12.22 -18.11
C ASN A 21 -5.63 -11.51 -17.76
N SER A 22 -4.78 -11.32 -18.77
CA SER A 22 -3.52 -10.59 -18.64
C SER A 22 -3.73 -9.09 -18.83
N VAL A 23 -2.95 -8.28 -18.14
CA VAL A 23 -2.95 -6.82 -18.20
C VAL A 23 -1.52 -6.29 -18.23
N GLU A 24 -1.31 -5.19 -18.94
CA GLU A 24 -0.12 -4.36 -18.87
C GLU A 24 -0.50 -3.02 -18.24
N LEU A 25 0.20 -2.62 -17.18
CA LEU A 25 -0.18 -1.49 -16.34
C LEU A 25 1.05 -0.63 -16.01
N GLU A 26 0.86 0.67 -15.92
CA GLU A 26 1.75 1.58 -15.19
C GLU A 26 1.12 1.87 -13.83
N ILE A 27 1.69 1.32 -12.75
CA ILE A 27 1.11 1.38 -11.41
C ILE A 27 1.91 2.27 -10.45
N GLY A 28 1.20 2.94 -9.53
CA GLY A 28 1.79 3.73 -8.45
C GLY A 28 2.47 5.02 -8.90
N GLY A 29 3.26 5.63 -8.02
CA GLY A 29 4.08 6.80 -8.35
C GLY A 29 3.31 8.08 -8.73
N SER A 30 2.02 8.15 -8.41
CA SER A 30 1.10 9.18 -8.93
C SER A 30 0.74 10.28 -7.92
N THR A 31 1.25 10.23 -6.70
CA THR A 31 0.81 11.15 -5.61
C THR A 31 1.71 12.34 -5.37
N GLY A 32 2.95 12.32 -5.87
CA GLY A 32 3.88 13.42 -5.70
C GLY A 32 5.26 13.16 -6.31
N TRP A 33 6.07 14.22 -6.32
CA TRP A 33 7.36 14.28 -7.02
C TRP A 33 8.45 13.37 -6.44
N ARG A 34 8.25 12.80 -5.24
CA ARG A 34 9.22 11.90 -4.57
C ARG A 34 8.82 10.43 -4.63
N ASP A 35 7.77 10.07 -5.38
CA ASP A 35 7.18 8.74 -5.26
C ASP A 35 7.89 7.66 -6.12
N GLY A 36 9.03 8.00 -6.73
CA GLY A 36 9.79 7.09 -7.60
C GLY A 36 9.22 6.93 -9.02
N GLY A 37 8.02 7.45 -9.28
CA GLY A 37 7.34 7.37 -10.58
C GLY A 37 6.59 6.05 -10.81
N PRO A 38 5.76 5.96 -11.87
CA PRO A 38 4.99 4.76 -12.18
C PRO A 38 5.90 3.58 -12.56
N LEU A 39 5.50 2.37 -12.15
CA LEU A 39 6.18 1.12 -12.50
C LEU A 39 5.38 0.37 -13.56
N ARG A 40 6.02 0.02 -14.68
CA ARG A 40 5.43 -0.88 -15.69
C ARG A 40 5.43 -2.31 -15.19
N VAL A 41 4.27 -2.95 -15.23
CA VAL A 41 4.09 -4.36 -14.86
C VAL A 41 3.19 -5.06 -15.87
N SER A 42 3.52 -6.32 -16.17
CA SER A 42 2.66 -7.23 -16.91
C SER A 42 2.25 -8.38 -16.00
N GLY A 43 0.96 -8.67 -15.90
CA GLY A 43 0.47 -9.63 -14.92
C GLY A 43 -0.91 -10.17 -15.21
N LYS A 44 -1.35 -11.12 -14.39
CA LYS A 44 -2.67 -11.75 -14.45
C LYS A 44 -3.59 -11.16 -13.40
N VAL A 45 -4.81 -10.81 -13.78
CA VAL A 45 -5.85 -10.38 -12.85
C VAL A 45 -6.33 -11.59 -12.05
N LEU A 46 -6.17 -11.55 -10.74
CA LEU A 46 -6.57 -12.61 -9.80
C LEU A 46 -7.95 -12.35 -9.20
N TRP A 47 -8.30 -11.08 -8.98
CA TRP A 47 -9.56 -10.70 -8.36
C TRP A 47 -9.94 -9.27 -8.73
N VAL A 48 -11.24 -8.99 -8.81
CA VAL A 48 -11.82 -7.66 -9.02
C VAL A 48 -13.15 -7.57 -8.29
N GLY A 49 -13.43 -6.44 -7.64
CA GLY A 49 -14.72 -6.18 -7.01
C GLY A 49 -14.67 -5.00 -6.06
N GLU A 50 -15.69 -4.88 -5.20
CA GLU A 50 -15.74 -3.88 -4.13
C GLU A 50 -14.93 -4.37 -2.92
N GLY A 51 -13.87 -3.65 -2.57
CA GLY A 51 -12.97 -4.00 -1.48
C GLY A 51 -13.50 -3.53 -0.13
N ARG A 52 -14.46 -4.26 0.45
CA ARG A 52 -15.03 -3.93 1.78
C ARG A 52 -14.81 -5.05 2.77
N TYR A 53 -14.48 -4.69 4.01
CA TYR A 53 -14.35 -5.66 5.09
C TYR A 53 -14.51 -5.03 6.48
N ILE A 54 -14.89 -5.86 7.45
CA ILE A 54 -14.82 -5.52 8.88
C ILE A 54 -13.43 -5.83 9.41
N CYS A 55 -12.77 -4.83 9.97
CA CYS A 55 -11.46 -4.95 10.60
C CYS A 55 -11.49 -5.95 11.77
N SER A 56 -10.58 -6.92 11.74
CA SER A 56 -10.47 -7.96 12.76
C SER A 56 -9.34 -7.71 13.77
N GLY A 57 -8.36 -6.88 13.42
CA GLY A 57 -7.19 -6.63 14.26
C GLY A 57 -7.44 -5.68 15.44
N PRO A 58 -6.41 -5.48 16.28
CA PRO A 58 -6.53 -4.74 17.54
C PRO A 58 -6.86 -3.26 17.32
N MET A 59 -6.34 -2.67 16.24
CA MET A 59 -6.72 -1.33 15.80
C MET A 59 -7.93 -1.41 14.86
N TRP A 60 -8.90 -0.53 15.11
CA TRP A 60 -10.15 -0.42 14.34
C TRP A 60 -11.02 -1.67 14.35
N LYS A 61 -10.91 -2.51 15.39
CA LYS A 61 -11.74 -3.71 15.54
C LYS A 61 -13.23 -3.37 15.39
N GLY A 62 -13.90 -4.07 14.48
CA GLY A 62 -15.33 -3.89 14.22
C GLY A 62 -15.68 -2.72 13.30
N LEU A 63 -14.69 -1.89 12.91
CA LEU A 63 -14.91 -0.83 11.92
C LEU A 63 -14.99 -1.44 10.52
N GLU A 64 -15.94 -0.95 9.71
CA GLU A 64 -15.96 -1.24 8.28
C GLU A 64 -14.93 -0.38 7.55
N ILE A 65 -14.11 -1.04 6.74
CA ILE A 65 -13.18 -0.40 5.81
C ILE A 65 -13.73 -0.53 4.40
N ASP A 66 -13.73 0.59 3.68
CA ASP A 66 -14.03 0.66 2.26
C ASP A 66 -12.76 1.05 1.49
N LEU A 67 -12.25 0.14 0.68
CA LEU A 67 -11.16 0.35 -0.27
C LEU A 67 -11.67 0.87 -1.64
N GLY A 68 -13.00 0.96 -1.80
CA GLY A 68 -13.69 1.16 -3.06
C GLY A 68 -13.47 0.00 -4.03
N PRO A 69 -13.72 0.20 -5.35
CA PRO A 69 -13.32 -0.76 -6.36
C PRO A 69 -11.84 -1.12 -6.19
N THR A 70 -11.58 -2.42 -6.22
CA THR A 70 -10.28 -3.01 -5.90
C THR A 70 -9.98 -4.11 -6.92
N ALA A 71 -8.70 -4.27 -7.24
CA ALA A 71 -8.22 -5.36 -8.06
C ALA A 71 -6.99 -6.00 -7.40
N ILE A 72 -6.81 -7.30 -7.61
CA ILE A 72 -5.60 -8.02 -7.24
C ILE A 72 -5.00 -8.59 -8.51
N ILE A 73 -3.71 -8.36 -8.70
CA ILE A 73 -2.95 -8.93 -9.81
C ILE A 73 -1.76 -9.74 -9.29
N LYS A 74 -1.27 -10.65 -10.12
CA LYS A 74 0.03 -11.29 -9.96
C LYS A 74 0.92 -10.91 -11.13
N ALA A 75 2.03 -10.24 -10.85
CA ALA A 75 3.04 -9.82 -11.82
C ALA A 75 4.41 -10.25 -11.31
N ASP A 76 5.20 -10.94 -12.13
CA ASP A 76 6.55 -11.45 -11.79
C ASP A 76 6.63 -12.16 -10.42
N GLY A 77 5.63 -12.99 -10.12
CA GLY A 77 5.53 -13.70 -8.84
C GLY A 77 5.03 -12.85 -7.67
N VAL A 78 4.93 -11.53 -7.81
CA VAL A 78 4.47 -10.59 -6.79
C VAL A 78 2.95 -10.47 -6.81
N TRP A 79 2.33 -10.66 -5.66
CA TRP A 79 0.92 -10.32 -5.41
C TRP A 79 0.78 -8.83 -5.12
N ILE A 80 -0.10 -8.14 -5.84
CA ILE A 80 -0.30 -6.69 -5.74
C ILE A 80 -1.80 -6.39 -5.64
N GLN A 81 -2.21 -5.66 -4.59
CA GLN A 81 -3.59 -5.18 -4.42
C GLN A 81 -3.66 -3.70 -4.76
N LEU A 82 -4.46 -3.38 -5.77
CA LEU A 82 -4.75 -2.05 -6.28
C LEU A 82 -6.08 -1.57 -5.71
N ILE A 83 -6.10 -0.41 -5.07
CA ILE A 83 -7.28 0.15 -4.39
C ILE A 83 -7.61 1.54 -4.92
N THR A 84 -8.87 1.95 -4.82
CA THR A 84 -9.34 3.26 -5.28
C THR A 84 -9.50 4.26 -4.15
N PHE A 85 -9.72 3.83 -2.91
CA PHE A 85 -9.71 4.68 -1.72
C PHE A 85 -8.44 4.45 -0.92
N LYS A 86 -7.80 5.53 -0.47
CA LYS A 86 -6.49 5.45 0.22
C LYS A 86 -6.64 4.70 1.55
N HIS A 87 -5.87 3.64 1.70
CA HIS A 87 -5.77 2.86 2.93
C HIS A 87 -4.33 2.41 3.17
N SER A 88 -4.02 1.96 4.37
CA SER A 88 -2.71 1.42 4.73
C SER A 88 -2.87 0.04 5.34
N LEU A 89 -1.90 -0.83 5.11
CA LEU A 89 -1.86 -2.14 5.75
C LEU A 89 -1.67 -1.97 7.26
N ILE A 90 -2.70 -2.28 8.03
CA ILE A 90 -2.68 -2.23 9.50
C ILE A 90 -2.89 -3.63 10.08
N ASN A 91 -3.83 -4.38 9.53
CA ASN A 91 -4.20 -5.73 9.96
C ASN A 91 -3.95 -6.75 8.85
N GLU A 92 -4.27 -8.02 9.10
CA GLU A 92 -4.20 -9.10 8.09
C GLU A 92 -5.42 -9.14 7.16
N ASP A 93 -6.44 -8.29 7.42
CA ASP A 93 -7.69 -8.25 6.66
C ASP A 93 -7.50 -8.07 5.14
N PRO A 94 -6.57 -7.21 4.64
CA PRO A 94 -6.31 -7.10 3.20
C PRO A 94 -5.82 -8.38 2.51
N PHE A 95 -5.45 -9.41 3.27
CA PHE A 95 -5.13 -10.75 2.77
C PHE A 95 -6.27 -11.73 3.02
N THR A 96 -6.65 -11.87 4.29
CA THR A 96 -7.61 -12.91 4.74
C THR A 96 -8.98 -12.77 4.11
N LYS A 97 -9.43 -11.54 3.87
CA LYS A 97 -10.74 -11.26 3.24
C LYS A 97 -10.75 -11.58 1.75
N PHE A 98 -9.58 -11.73 1.13
CA PHE A 98 -9.41 -12.07 -0.27
C PHE A 98 -8.89 -13.50 -0.46
N GLY A 99 -8.97 -14.34 0.58
CA GLY A 99 -8.62 -15.76 0.52
C GLY A 99 -7.13 -16.08 0.68
N TYR A 100 -6.32 -15.12 1.13
CA TYR A 100 -4.89 -15.30 1.37
C TYR A 100 -4.56 -15.26 2.85
N LYS A 101 -3.45 -15.86 3.24
CA LYS A 101 -2.85 -15.71 4.57
C LYS A 101 -1.59 -14.89 4.46
N THR A 102 -1.21 -14.21 5.54
CA THR A 102 0.08 -13.52 5.61
C THR A 102 1.25 -14.50 5.42
N SER A 103 1.11 -15.73 5.93
CA SER A 103 2.07 -16.83 5.75
C SER A 103 2.25 -17.33 4.31
N ASP A 104 1.41 -16.88 3.36
CA ASP A 104 1.55 -17.26 1.95
C ASP A 104 2.62 -16.42 1.23
N PHE A 105 3.25 -15.46 1.93
CA PHE A 105 4.19 -14.51 1.35
C PHE A 105 5.48 -14.41 2.17
N ASP A 106 6.63 -14.51 1.50
CA ASP A 106 7.95 -14.35 2.15
C ASP A 106 8.21 -12.92 2.62
N ILE A 107 7.71 -11.92 1.87
CA ILE A 107 7.88 -10.50 2.16
C ILE A 107 6.55 -9.78 1.98
N ILE A 108 6.16 -8.96 2.96
CA ILE A 108 4.97 -8.10 2.91
C ILE A 108 5.40 -6.64 3.04
N VAL A 109 5.05 -5.83 2.03
CA VAL A 109 5.34 -4.39 2.05
C VAL A 109 4.25 -3.65 2.81
N THR A 110 4.65 -2.86 3.81
CA THR A 110 3.76 -1.98 4.56
C THR A 110 4.14 -0.51 4.35
N LYS A 111 3.14 0.35 4.15
CA LYS A 111 3.31 1.81 4.08
C LYS A 111 2.84 2.44 5.39
N SER A 112 3.49 2.07 6.50
CA SER A 112 3.13 2.52 7.84
C SER A 112 4.38 2.60 8.72
N LYS A 113 4.43 3.59 9.63
CA LYS A 113 5.56 3.76 10.55
C LYS A 113 5.41 2.92 11.82
N THR A 114 4.17 2.72 12.30
CA THR A 114 3.94 2.19 13.65
C THR A 114 2.75 1.24 13.75
N HIS A 115 1.57 1.60 13.24
CA HIS A 115 0.32 0.89 13.56
C HIS A 115 0.29 -0.59 13.13
N PHE A 116 0.99 -0.94 12.06
CA PHE A 116 1.08 -2.32 11.59
C PHE A 116 1.78 -3.25 12.60
N ARG A 117 2.68 -2.72 13.44
CA ARG A 117 3.50 -3.50 14.38
C ARG A 117 2.67 -4.37 15.33
N ALA A 118 1.53 -3.87 15.79
CA ALA A 118 0.65 -4.61 16.72
C ALA A 118 0.20 -6.00 16.20
N VAL A 119 0.21 -6.17 14.87
CA VAL A 119 -0.10 -7.41 14.16
C VAL A 119 1.18 -8.05 13.63
N TYR A 120 1.98 -7.30 12.87
CA TYR A 120 3.10 -7.86 12.10
C TYR A 120 4.35 -8.19 12.94
N GLU A 121 4.49 -7.65 14.16
CA GLU A 121 5.52 -8.15 15.10
C GLU A 121 5.21 -9.57 15.60
N LYS A 122 3.97 -10.06 15.44
CA LYS A 122 3.55 -11.41 15.87
C LYS A 122 3.50 -12.42 14.74
N VAL A 123 3.24 -11.97 13.51
CA VAL A 123 3.09 -12.84 12.32
C VAL A 123 4.32 -12.87 11.42
N GLY A 124 5.16 -11.84 11.46
CA GLY A 124 6.42 -11.78 10.71
C GLY A 124 7.60 -12.22 11.56
N GLU A 125 8.64 -12.74 10.92
CA GLU A 125 9.92 -13.09 11.56
C GLU A 125 10.74 -11.83 11.89
N GLU A 126 10.75 -10.85 10.98
CA GLU A 126 11.52 -9.62 11.14
C GLU A 126 10.78 -8.41 10.54
N ILE A 127 10.98 -7.24 11.14
CA ILE A 127 10.56 -5.96 10.57
C ILE A 127 11.79 -5.22 10.05
N ILE A 128 11.92 -5.18 8.73
CA ILE A 128 12.96 -4.43 8.04
C ILE A 128 12.45 -3.03 7.73
N ILE A 129 13.07 -2.02 8.33
CA ILE A 129 12.75 -0.61 8.04
C ILE A 129 13.52 -0.16 6.81
N VAL A 130 12.80 0.34 5.81
CA VAL A 130 13.36 0.85 4.56
C VAL A 130 13.12 2.34 4.46
N ASP A 131 14.19 3.13 4.28
CA ASP A 131 14.10 4.57 3.98
C ASP A 131 13.78 4.78 2.49
N ALA A 132 12.55 4.40 2.11
CA ALA A 132 12.08 4.55 0.75
C ALA A 132 11.72 6.01 0.43
N PRO A 133 11.92 6.47 -0.81
CA PRO A 133 11.50 7.80 -1.22
C PRO A 133 9.97 7.94 -1.16
N GLY A 134 9.48 9.14 -0.84
CA GLY A 134 8.04 9.43 -0.79
C GLY A 134 7.71 10.74 -0.08
N GLN A 135 6.42 10.97 0.13
CA GLN A 135 5.87 12.19 0.76
C GLN A 135 5.87 12.19 2.29
N CYS A 136 6.32 11.10 2.93
CA CYS A 136 6.34 10.96 4.40
C CYS A 136 7.73 10.61 4.94
N PRO A 137 8.82 11.29 4.51
CA PRO A 137 10.18 10.96 4.91
C PRO A 137 10.38 11.09 6.42
N ALA A 138 11.43 10.45 6.95
CA ALA A 138 11.90 10.70 8.31
C ALA A 138 12.67 12.02 8.40
N ASP A 139 13.51 12.29 7.41
CA ASP A 139 14.20 13.58 7.27
C ASP A 139 13.25 14.62 6.67
N LEU A 140 12.87 15.59 7.50
CA LEU A 140 12.00 16.69 7.09
C LEU A 140 12.76 17.76 6.30
N SER A 141 14.09 17.83 6.39
CA SER A 141 14.88 18.86 5.70
C SER A 141 14.80 18.78 4.17
N VAL A 142 14.30 17.65 3.64
CA VAL A 142 14.10 17.41 2.21
C VAL A 142 12.98 18.24 1.59
N PHE A 143 12.14 18.89 2.40
CA PHE A 143 11.04 19.73 1.93
C PHE A 143 11.42 21.21 1.89
N ASN A 144 10.88 21.92 0.90
CA ASN A 144 11.04 23.37 0.77
C ASN A 144 9.93 24.12 1.51
N TYR A 145 10.05 24.24 2.83
CA TYR A 145 9.08 24.95 3.66
C TYR A 145 9.12 26.46 3.45
N LYS A 146 7.95 27.11 3.39
CA LYS A 146 7.84 28.56 3.15
C LYS A 146 7.62 29.41 4.41
N ASN A 147 7.01 28.84 5.45
CA ASN A 147 6.52 29.59 6.63
C ASN A 147 6.95 28.96 7.96
N VAL A 148 8.11 28.27 8.00
CA VAL A 148 8.58 27.65 9.25
C VAL A 148 9.24 28.71 10.13
N PRO A 149 8.89 28.78 11.43
CA PRO A 149 9.53 29.70 12.38
C PRO A 149 11.05 29.56 12.41
N SER A 150 11.77 30.62 12.79
CA SER A 150 13.20 30.54 13.04
C SER A 150 13.52 29.59 14.22
N GLY A 151 14.65 28.90 14.16
CA GLY A 151 15.11 28.03 15.25
C GLY A 151 14.61 26.57 15.21
N VAL A 152 13.79 26.20 14.24
CA VAL A 152 13.24 24.84 14.09
C VAL A 152 14.27 23.92 13.46
N TYR A 153 14.79 22.95 14.21
CA TYR A 153 15.66 21.89 13.69
C TYR A 153 14.82 20.79 13.00
N PRO A 154 15.22 20.25 11.84
CA PRO A 154 16.43 20.54 11.05
C PRO A 154 16.22 21.58 9.92
N ILE A 155 15.14 22.37 9.96
CA ILE A 155 14.65 23.16 8.82
C ILE A 155 15.29 24.57 8.78
N THR A 156 15.13 25.35 9.85
CA THR A 156 15.64 26.73 9.98
C THR A 156 16.79 26.83 10.99
N ARG A 157 17.12 25.74 11.69
CA ARG A 157 18.30 25.56 12.52
C ARG A 157 18.99 24.25 12.13
N LYS A 158 20.29 24.29 11.86
CA LYS A 158 21.13 23.12 11.60
C LYS A 158 21.93 22.75 12.84
#